data_AF-A0A0G0E2K8-F1
#
_entry.id   AF-A0A0G0E2K8-F1
#
_cell.length_a   1.000
_cell.length_b   1.000
_cell.length_c   1.000
_cell.angle_alpha   90.00
_cell.angle_beta   90.00
_cell.angle_gamma   90.00
#
_symmetry.space_group_name_H-M   'P 1'
#
loop_
_entity.id
_entity.type
_entity.pdbx_description
1 polymer ?
#
loop_
_entity_poly.entity_id
_entity_poly.type
_entity_poly.pdbx_seq_one_letter_code
_entity_poly.pdbx_strand_id
1 'polypeptide(L)'
;MALREGLTSMYEKNLQRYSDEFFAINIFTDIKVVFYTRSLKKYLLIGETVSFLGGYSFLQMLPTRLLGLPVSAPAELSYYRSAAPAYMLGRVTDDMADGDLDPKAFGYENFPEYVKTAKSQIRDGNVEVKRDFTLDFLLKYTLENLERDQKPGDDVRQDWDMFLDAMLVEYDRRINHKILTKAELETIDDNSFSYAHNIMLISLRSKTRFKHIEEIAQLQGKIFALADLKPELALFTCKIPKEILEEAKIDGEELMNNPNLLDGNEVIRRWMKEELATGRELYDKLKKKIPNLDFTTKAYLTFLMKGVESKIKKMEKQLN
;
A
#
# COMPACT_ATOMS: atom_id res chain seq x y z
N MET A 1 5.42 -23.65 -4.03
CA MET A 1 4.84 -23.82 -5.38
C MET A 1 3.62 -22.92 -5.53
N ALA A 2 2.64 -22.99 -4.62
CA ALA A 2 1.44 -22.14 -4.59
C ALA A 2 1.72 -20.62 -4.60
N LEU A 3 2.60 -20.08 -3.75
CA LEU A 3 2.92 -18.64 -3.77
C LEU A 3 3.55 -18.19 -5.11
N ARG A 4 4.37 -19.06 -5.72
CA ARG A 4 4.95 -18.77 -7.04
C ARG A 4 3.87 -18.73 -8.11
N GLU A 5 2.91 -19.66 -8.07
CA GLU A 5 1.79 -19.72 -8.99
C GLU A 5 0.78 -18.59 -8.76
N GLY A 6 0.52 -18.22 -7.51
CA GLY A 6 -0.31 -17.07 -7.12
C GLY A 6 0.27 -15.74 -7.55
N LEU A 7 1.55 -15.50 -7.27
CA LEU A 7 2.28 -14.33 -7.79
C LEU A 7 2.30 -14.34 -9.32
N THR A 8 2.56 -15.49 -9.96
CA THR A 8 2.55 -15.61 -11.43
C THR A 8 1.17 -15.31 -12.03
N SER A 9 0.08 -15.76 -11.41
CA SER A 9 -1.30 -15.49 -11.84
C SER A 9 -1.70 -14.02 -11.66
N MET A 10 -1.27 -13.38 -10.55
CA MET A 10 -1.36 -11.94 -10.33
C MET A 10 -0.68 -11.16 -11.47
N TYR A 11 0.50 -11.62 -11.92
CA TYR A 11 1.22 -10.99 -13.03
C TYR A 11 0.52 -11.19 -14.38
N GLU A 12 -0.01 -12.38 -14.66
CA GLU A 12 -0.68 -12.66 -15.93
C GLU A 12 -2.00 -11.87 -16.11
N LYS A 13 -2.76 -11.64 -15.04
CA LYS A 13 -3.98 -10.80 -15.08
C LYS A 13 -3.69 -9.30 -15.17
N ASN A 14 -2.65 -8.82 -14.53
CA ASN A 14 -2.29 -7.38 -14.51
C ASN A 14 -1.42 -6.92 -15.70
N LEU A 15 -0.87 -7.86 -16.49
CA LEU A 15 -0.09 -7.59 -17.72
C LEU A 15 -0.88 -6.86 -18.82
N GLN A 16 -2.22 -6.87 -18.79
CA GLN A 16 -3.03 -6.05 -19.69
C GLN A 16 -3.15 -4.57 -19.25
N ARG A 17 -2.83 -4.26 -17.99
CA ARG A 17 -2.99 -2.91 -17.40
C ARG A 17 -1.67 -2.12 -17.29
N TYR A 18 -0.52 -2.79 -17.22
CA TYR A 18 0.78 -2.15 -17.08
C TYR A 18 1.79 -2.76 -18.05
N SER A 19 2.16 -2.01 -19.09
CA SER A 19 3.30 -2.34 -19.94
C SER A 19 4.58 -2.03 -19.17
N ASP A 20 5.42 -3.04 -19.06
CA ASP A 20 6.78 -3.04 -18.49
C ASP A 20 6.83 -2.83 -16.98
N GLU A 21 6.86 -3.92 -16.19
CA GLU A 21 7.62 -4.06 -14.93
C GLU A 21 7.49 -5.46 -14.29
N PHE A 22 8.60 -6.01 -13.77
CA PHE A 22 8.76 -7.39 -13.22
C PHE A 22 9.34 -7.35 -11.80
N PHE A 23 8.92 -8.21 -10.86
CA PHE A 23 9.60 -8.35 -9.55
C PHE A 23 9.72 -9.78 -8.99
N ALA A 24 10.83 -10.04 -8.29
CA ALA A 24 11.07 -11.14 -7.35
C ALA A 24 11.97 -10.63 -6.21
N ILE A 25 11.75 -11.09 -4.96
CA ILE A 25 12.60 -10.78 -3.79
C ILE A 25 13.52 -11.96 -3.49
N ASN A 26 14.81 -11.68 -3.24
CA ASN A 26 15.74 -12.58 -2.57
C ASN A 26 16.18 -11.93 -1.26
N ILE A 27 16.19 -12.69 -0.16
CA ILE A 27 16.77 -12.30 1.11
C ILE A 27 17.65 -13.48 1.58
N PHE A 28 18.94 -13.18 1.81
CA PHE A 28 20.05 -14.01 2.34
C PHE A 28 21.14 -14.49 1.36
N THR A 29 22.32 -14.72 1.95
CA THR A 29 23.66 -14.40 1.43
C THR A 29 24.31 -15.42 0.50
N ASP A 30 23.69 -16.57 0.21
CA ASP A 30 24.35 -17.61 -0.60
C ASP A 30 23.40 -18.47 -1.45
N ILE A 31 22.39 -17.89 -2.12
CA ILE A 31 21.59 -18.61 -3.13
C ILE A 31 21.37 -17.79 -4.40
N LYS A 32 21.66 -18.43 -5.54
CA LYS A 32 21.55 -17.93 -6.91
C LYS A 32 20.10 -17.74 -7.35
N VAL A 33 19.80 -16.59 -7.96
CA VAL A 33 18.49 -16.25 -8.54
C VAL A 33 18.41 -16.75 -9.98
N VAL A 34 17.28 -17.35 -10.37
CA VAL A 34 16.99 -17.75 -11.75
C VAL A 34 15.82 -16.92 -12.29
N PHE A 35 16.09 -16.14 -13.35
CA PHE A 35 15.06 -15.41 -14.08
C PHE A 35 14.56 -16.21 -15.29
N TYR A 36 13.28 -16.09 -15.62
CA TYR A 36 12.69 -16.59 -16.87
C TYR A 36 12.18 -15.42 -17.70
N THR A 37 12.73 -15.23 -18.91
CA THR A 37 12.25 -14.22 -19.86
C THR A 37 11.59 -14.90 -21.05
N ARG A 38 10.36 -14.47 -21.38
CA ARG A 38 9.59 -15.04 -22.49
C ARG A 38 10.15 -14.62 -23.86
N SER A 39 10.83 -13.47 -23.94
CA SER A 39 11.44 -12.96 -25.18
C SER A 39 12.69 -13.74 -25.61
N LEU A 40 13.38 -14.43 -24.68
CA LEU A 40 14.62 -15.15 -24.97
C LEU A 40 14.53 -16.68 -24.83
N LYS A 41 13.42 -17.23 -24.33
CA LYS A 41 13.22 -18.67 -24.05
C LYS A 41 14.44 -19.34 -23.37
N LYS A 42 15.13 -18.63 -22.46
CA LYS A 42 16.30 -19.13 -21.72
C LYS A 42 16.24 -18.68 -20.26
N TYR A 43 16.76 -19.54 -19.38
CA TYR A 43 17.01 -19.22 -17.98
C TYR A 43 18.30 -18.41 -17.88
N LEU A 44 18.26 -17.27 -17.17
CA LEU A 44 19.46 -16.48 -16.89
C LEU A 44 19.75 -16.53 -15.39
N LEU A 45 20.93 -17.05 -15.05
CA LEU A 45 21.48 -17.06 -13.70
C LEU A 45 22.38 -15.83 -13.55
N ILE A 46 21.93 -14.82 -12.82
CA ILE A 46 22.72 -13.60 -12.61
C ILE A 46 23.39 -13.72 -11.24
N GLY A 47 24.66 -14.09 -11.24
CA GLY A 47 25.56 -13.82 -10.12
C GLY A 47 25.89 -12.34 -10.06
N GLU A 48 26.16 -11.87 -8.83
CA GLU A 48 26.74 -10.59 -8.41
C GLU A 48 26.70 -9.43 -9.43
N THR A 49 26.08 -8.32 -9.01
CA THR A 49 25.93 -7.02 -9.71
C THR A 49 24.91 -6.94 -10.83
N VAL A 50 23.70 -6.40 -10.57
CA VAL A 50 22.91 -5.68 -11.58
C VAL A 50 22.01 -4.60 -10.95
N SER A 51 22.03 -3.43 -11.59
CA SER A 51 21.10 -2.31 -11.53
C SER A 51 19.85 -2.53 -12.42
N PHE A 52 18.69 -2.01 -12.01
CA PHE A 52 17.45 -1.77 -12.81
C PHE A 52 16.55 -3.01 -13.08
N LEU A 53 15.20 -2.99 -13.02
CA LEU A 53 14.14 -1.99 -13.31
C LEU A 53 12.90 -2.14 -12.39
N GLY A 54 12.23 -1.02 -12.08
CA GLY A 54 10.78 -0.97 -11.79
C GLY A 54 10.33 -0.36 -10.46
N GLY A 55 10.33 -1.16 -9.40
CA GLY A 55 9.75 -0.86 -8.09
C GLY A 55 10.58 -1.45 -6.95
N TYR A 56 11.26 -2.58 -7.19
CA TYR A 56 12.27 -3.14 -6.28
C TYR A 56 13.60 -2.42 -6.33
N SER A 57 13.95 -1.82 -7.47
CA SER A 57 15.14 -0.98 -7.53
C SER A 57 14.99 0.22 -6.60
N PHE A 58 13.78 0.73 -6.31
CA PHE A 58 13.65 1.99 -5.60
C PHE A 58 13.82 1.87 -4.07
N LEU A 59 13.27 0.87 -3.39
CA LEU A 59 13.53 0.70 -1.95
C LEU A 59 14.98 0.28 -1.68
N GLN A 60 15.63 -0.42 -2.62
CA GLN A 60 17.07 -0.71 -2.60
C GLN A 60 17.95 0.40 -3.22
N MET A 61 17.39 1.44 -3.84
CA MET A 61 18.14 2.60 -4.37
C MET A 61 17.75 3.90 -3.68
N LEU A 62 16.79 3.88 -2.76
CA LEU A 62 16.43 5.01 -1.92
C LEU A 62 17.68 5.52 -1.19
N PRO A 63 18.58 4.63 -0.70
CA PRO A 63 19.87 5.06 -0.20
C PRO A 63 20.78 5.54 -1.35
N THR A 64 20.99 4.74 -2.38
CA THR A 64 22.02 4.97 -3.41
C THR A 64 21.78 6.19 -4.32
N ARG A 65 20.52 6.46 -4.69
CA ARG A 65 20.13 7.60 -5.55
C ARG A 65 19.82 8.89 -4.78
N LEU A 66 19.35 8.82 -3.52
CA LEU A 66 19.08 10.02 -2.73
C LEU A 66 20.25 10.44 -1.81
N LEU A 67 21.11 9.52 -1.36
CA LEU A 67 22.25 9.82 -0.48
C LEU A 67 23.56 10.09 -1.23
N GLY A 68 23.61 9.92 -2.55
CA GLY A 68 24.85 10.06 -3.33
C GLY A 68 25.92 9.00 -2.99
N LEU A 69 25.50 7.89 -2.39
CA LEU A 69 26.42 6.80 -2.03
C LEU A 69 26.81 5.98 -3.26
N PRO A 70 28.07 5.54 -3.36
CA PRO A 70 28.52 4.72 -4.49
C PRO A 70 27.75 3.40 -4.55
N VAL A 71 27.48 2.93 -5.77
CA VAL A 71 26.76 1.67 -6.09
C VAL A 71 27.45 0.42 -5.49
N SER A 72 28.66 0.58 -4.96
CA SER A 72 29.46 -0.44 -4.29
C SER A 72 29.24 -0.54 -2.77
N ALA A 73 28.09 -0.11 -2.23
CA ALA A 73 27.78 -0.21 -0.79
C ALA A 73 26.74 -1.32 -0.46
N PRO A 74 27.05 -2.62 -0.67
CA PRO A 74 26.15 -3.72 -0.30
C PRO A 74 25.90 -3.83 1.21
N ALA A 75 26.78 -3.27 2.06
CA ALA A 75 26.60 -3.29 3.52
C ALA A 75 25.49 -2.34 4.01
N GLU A 76 25.29 -1.18 3.36
CA GLU A 76 24.32 -0.17 3.79
C GLU A 76 22.90 -0.43 3.26
N LEU A 77 22.73 -1.30 2.27
CA LEU A 77 21.40 -1.77 1.87
C LEU A 77 20.84 -2.83 2.82
N SER A 78 21.72 -3.51 3.56
CA SER A 78 21.33 -4.34 4.69
C SER A 78 20.79 -3.55 5.89
N TYR A 79 20.68 -2.22 5.79
CA TYR A 79 20.19 -1.34 6.87
C TYR A 79 18.67 -1.22 6.91
N TYR A 80 17.95 -1.55 5.82
CA TYR A 80 16.48 -1.45 5.70
C TYR A 80 15.83 -2.82 5.44
N ARG A 81 16.26 -3.84 6.21
CA ARG A 81 15.89 -5.25 5.97
C ARG A 81 14.38 -5.49 6.00
N SER A 82 13.64 -4.71 6.78
CA SER A 82 12.19 -4.83 6.93
C SER A 82 11.37 -3.98 5.96
N ALA A 83 11.96 -2.99 5.26
CA ALA A 83 11.16 -2.03 4.49
C ALA A 83 10.44 -2.65 3.28
N ALA A 84 11.18 -3.37 2.43
CA ALA A 84 10.56 -4.07 1.30
C ALA A 84 9.62 -5.21 1.75
N PRO A 85 9.98 -6.07 2.72
CA PRO A 85 9.06 -7.06 3.29
C PRO A 85 7.77 -6.45 3.86
N ALA A 86 7.88 -5.38 4.66
CA ALA A 86 6.73 -4.71 5.25
C ALA A 86 5.82 -4.08 4.18
N TYR A 87 6.42 -3.41 3.19
CA TYR A 87 5.67 -2.88 2.04
C TYR A 87 4.89 -3.97 1.33
N MET A 88 5.54 -5.09 1.00
CA MET A 88 4.90 -6.18 0.27
C MET A 88 3.81 -6.87 1.07
N LEU A 89 4.02 -7.08 2.36
CA LEU A 89 3.00 -7.66 3.22
C LEU A 89 1.77 -6.74 3.32
N GLY A 90 2.00 -5.44 3.49
CA GLY A 90 0.94 -4.42 3.47
C GLY A 90 0.19 -4.43 2.14
N ARG A 91 0.91 -4.41 1.02
CA ARG A 91 0.30 -4.38 -0.31
C ARG A 91 -0.48 -5.65 -0.65
N VAL A 92 0.04 -6.83 -0.33
CA VAL A 92 -0.69 -8.08 -0.56
C VAL A 92 -1.96 -8.15 0.30
N THR A 93 -1.89 -7.64 1.53
CA THR A 93 -3.06 -7.56 2.42
C THR A 93 -4.13 -6.64 1.83
N ASP A 94 -3.73 -5.44 1.39
CA ASP A 94 -4.56 -4.43 0.73
C ASP A 94 -5.20 -4.99 -0.55
N ASP A 95 -4.39 -5.57 -1.45
CA ASP A 95 -4.87 -6.22 -2.69
C ASP A 95 -5.88 -7.36 -2.43
N MET A 96 -5.72 -8.13 -1.33
CA MET A 96 -6.71 -9.15 -0.95
C MET A 96 -8.01 -8.53 -0.42
N ALA A 97 -7.90 -7.45 0.37
CA ALA A 97 -9.06 -6.73 0.89
C ALA A 97 -9.89 -6.15 -0.27
N ASP A 98 -9.23 -5.50 -1.23
CA ASP A 98 -9.81 -4.90 -2.43
C ASP A 98 -10.36 -5.94 -3.42
N GLY A 99 -9.92 -7.20 -3.30
CA GLY A 99 -10.34 -8.30 -4.17
C GLY A 99 -9.54 -8.46 -5.45
N ASP A 100 -8.41 -7.75 -5.56
CA ASP A 100 -7.43 -7.92 -6.63
C ASP A 100 -6.66 -9.25 -6.52
N LEU A 101 -6.53 -9.78 -5.31
CA LEU A 101 -5.90 -11.07 -5.02
C LEU A 101 -6.85 -12.05 -4.32
N ASP A 102 -6.80 -13.32 -4.75
CA ASP A 102 -7.50 -14.42 -4.10
C ASP A 102 -6.64 -14.97 -2.94
N PRO A 103 -7.12 -14.93 -1.67
CA PRO A 103 -6.44 -15.52 -0.52
C PRO A 103 -6.06 -16.99 -0.72
N LYS A 104 -6.80 -17.74 -1.54
CA LYS A 104 -6.53 -19.16 -1.83
C LYS A 104 -5.20 -19.37 -2.54
N ALA A 105 -4.74 -18.39 -3.30
CA ALA A 105 -3.42 -18.42 -3.94
C ALA A 105 -2.26 -18.45 -2.92
N PHE A 106 -2.55 -18.08 -1.67
CA PHE A 106 -1.61 -18.00 -0.55
C PHE A 106 -1.88 -19.06 0.53
N GLY A 107 -2.84 -19.97 0.29
CA GLY A 107 -3.17 -21.06 1.21
C GLY A 107 -4.27 -20.75 2.23
N TYR A 108 -5.01 -19.66 2.04
CA TYR A 108 -6.14 -19.26 2.89
C TYR A 108 -7.47 -19.44 2.18
N GLU A 109 -8.48 -19.96 2.86
CA GLU A 109 -9.84 -20.14 2.33
C GLU A 109 -10.48 -18.80 1.95
N ASN A 110 -10.26 -17.77 2.76
CA ASN A 110 -10.78 -16.41 2.58
C ASN A 110 -9.92 -15.38 3.32
N PHE A 111 -10.21 -14.09 3.11
CA PHE A 111 -9.44 -13.01 3.70
C PHE A 111 -9.60 -12.90 5.23
N PRO A 112 -10.82 -13.06 5.82
CA PRO A 112 -10.96 -13.12 7.27
C PRO A 112 -10.13 -14.21 7.96
N GLU A 113 -9.97 -15.37 7.34
CA GLU A 113 -9.08 -16.43 7.85
C GLU A 113 -7.61 -16.00 7.84
N TYR A 114 -7.15 -15.39 6.74
CA TYR A 114 -5.81 -14.80 6.67
C TYR A 114 -5.58 -13.79 7.79
N VAL A 115 -6.48 -12.80 7.95
CA VAL A 115 -6.38 -11.77 8.99
C VAL A 115 -6.33 -12.41 10.38
N LYS A 116 -7.23 -13.36 10.68
CA LYS A 116 -7.25 -14.08 11.96
C LYS A 116 -5.93 -14.78 12.26
N THR A 117 -5.36 -15.44 11.24
CA THR A 117 -4.08 -16.16 11.35
C THR A 117 -2.92 -15.19 11.60
N ALA A 118 -2.85 -14.11 10.82
CA ALA A 118 -1.85 -13.06 10.96
C ALA A 118 -1.91 -12.39 12.34
N LYS A 119 -3.10 -12.03 12.83
CA LYS A 119 -3.29 -11.46 14.19
C LYS A 119 -2.86 -12.44 15.29
N SER A 120 -3.12 -13.74 15.13
CA SER A 120 -2.60 -14.74 16.08
C SER A 120 -1.08 -14.78 16.10
N GLN A 121 -0.42 -14.72 14.93
CA GLN A 121 1.04 -14.66 14.84
C GLN A 121 1.60 -13.38 15.49
N ILE A 122 0.96 -12.24 15.25
CA ILE A 122 1.30 -10.95 15.86
C ILE A 122 1.14 -10.98 17.38
N ARG A 123 0.17 -11.69 17.93
CA ARG A 123 0.00 -11.80 19.39
C ARG A 123 0.96 -12.81 20.02
N ASP A 124 1.06 -14.00 19.42
CA ASP A 124 1.66 -15.16 20.07
C ASP A 124 3.19 -15.23 19.83
N GLY A 125 3.71 -14.54 18.81
CA GLY A 125 5.14 -14.34 18.54
C GLY A 125 5.96 -15.59 18.19
N ASN A 126 5.41 -16.79 18.38
CA ASN A 126 6.11 -18.07 18.30
C ASN A 126 5.41 -19.07 17.37
N VAL A 127 5.03 -18.62 16.18
CA VAL A 127 4.56 -19.58 15.17
C VAL A 127 5.79 -20.20 14.49
N GLU A 128 5.85 -21.53 14.55
CA GLU A 128 6.83 -22.32 13.81
C GLU A 128 6.47 -22.26 12.32
N VAL A 129 6.92 -21.19 11.68
CA VAL A 129 6.74 -21.03 10.25
C VAL A 129 7.79 -21.86 9.54
N LYS A 130 7.35 -22.82 8.72
CA LYS A 130 8.23 -23.55 7.80
C LYS A 130 9.02 -22.53 6.99
N ARG A 131 10.31 -22.79 6.72
CA ARG A 131 11.18 -21.91 5.90
C ARG A 131 10.82 -21.96 4.41
N ASP A 132 9.54 -22.01 4.10
CA ASP A 132 9.00 -21.81 2.77
C ASP A 132 8.60 -20.35 2.62
N PHE A 133 8.86 -19.76 1.46
CA PHE A 133 8.45 -18.38 1.16
C PHE A 133 6.92 -18.33 1.16
N THR A 134 6.35 -17.83 2.25
CA THR A 134 4.92 -17.77 2.58
C THR A 134 4.61 -16.41 3.21
N LEU A 135 3.34 -16.01 3.25
CA LEU A 135 2.95 -14.77 3.93
C LEU A 135 3.27 -14.82 5.43
N ASP A 136 3.13 -15.99 6.04
CA ASP A 136 3.52 -16.24 7.44
C ASP A 136 5.01 -15.97 7.67
N PHE A 137 5.84 -16.43 6.74
CA PHE A 137 7.29 -16.22 6.85
C PHE A 137 7.61 -14.74 6.70
N LEU A 138 6.95 -14.07 5.76
CA LEU A 138 7.15 -12.65 5.51
C LEU A 138 6.71 -11.80 6.72
N LEU A 139 5.57 -12.12 7.34
CA LEU A 139 5.07 -11.46 8.55
C LEU A 139 6.04 -11.68 9.71
N LYS A 140 6.43 -12.93 9.99
CA LYS A 140 7.41 -13.25 11.04
C LYS A 140 8.73 -12.50 10.84
N TYR A 141 9.30 -12.59 9.63
CA TYR A 141 10.54 -11.90 9.29
C TYR A 141 10.41 -10.38 9.46
N THR A 142 9.29 -9.80 9.02
CA THR A 142 9.03 -8.37 9.13
C THR A 142 8.93 -7.94 10.59
N LEU A 143 8.14 -8.65 11.41
CA LEU A 143 7.99 -8.37 12.84
C LEU A 143 9.33 -8.44 13.57
N GLU A 144 10.09 -9.53 13.42
CA GLU A 144 11.39 -9.70 14.10
C GLU A 144 12.37 -8.55 13.78
N ASN A 145 12.37 -8.07 12.53
CA ASN A 145 13.23 -6.95 12.15
C ASN A 145 12.69 -5.59 12.61
N LEU A 146 11.36 -5.38 12.57
CA LEU A 146 10.73 -4.15 13.06
C LEU A 146 10.87 -3.99 14.57
N GLU A 147 10.68 -5.05 15.34
CA GLU A 147 10.82 -5.03 16.81
C GLU A 147 12.24 -4.68 17.26
N ARG A 148 13.26 -5.09 16.48
CA ARG A 148 14.64 -4.70 16.72
C ARG A 148 14.89 -3.22 16.41
N ASP A 149 14.15 -2.67 15.45
CA ASP A 149 14.36 -1.33 14.92
C ASP A 149 13.41 -0.27 15.53
N GLN A 150 12.43 -0.70 16.34
CA GLN A 150 11.47 0.15 17.03
C GLN A 150 12.14 0.99 18.13
N LYS A 151 11.59 2.18 18.39
CA LYS A 151 12.04 3.16 19.39
C LYS A 151 11.11 3.18 20.59
N PRO A 152 11.51 3.79 21.73
CA PRO A 152 10.60 3.98 22.85
C PRO A 152 9.30 4.67 22.42
N GLY A 153 8.18 4.02 22.72
CA GLY A 153 6.83 4.48 22.34
C GLY A 153 6.31 3.96 21.01
N ASP A 154 7.09 3.19 20.26
CA ASP A 154 6.59 2.40 19.14
C ASP A 154 5.98 1.09 19.64
N ASP A 155 4.90 0.65 18.99
CA ASP A 155 4.34 -0.70 19.17
C ASP A 155 4.02 -1.28 17.79
N VAL A 156 5.01 -1.96 17.21
CA VAL A 156 4.89 -2.50 15.85
C VAL A 156 3.84 -3.61 15.76
N ARG A 157 3.57 -4.32 16.86
CA ARG A 157 2.54 -5.36 16.89
C ARG A 157 1.17 -4.72 16.86
N GLN A 158 0.95 -3.69 17.68
CA GLN A 158 -0.29 -2.92 17.65
C GLN A 158 -0.51 -2.26 16.29
N ASP A 159 0.52 -1.66 15.68
CA ASP A 159 0.38 -1.06 14.35
C ASP A 159 -0.07 -2.08 13.29
N TRP A 160 0.53 -3.28 13.27
CA TRP A 160 0.10 -4.34 12.35
C TRP A 160 -1.31 -4.85 12.68
N ASP A 161 -1.64 -5.00 13.96
CA ASP A 161 -2.96 -5.47 14.40
C ASP A 161 -4.07 -4.52 13.95
N MET A 162 -3.85 -3.22 14.10
CA MET A 162 -4.78 -2.16 13.71
C MET A 162 -4.86 -1.99 12.19
N PHE A 163 -3.73 -2.12 11.48
CA PHE A 163 -3.73 -2.15 10.01
C PHE A 163 -4.58 -3.32 9.48
N LEU A 164 -4.44 -4.52 10.06
CA LEU A 164 -5.23 -5.68 9.66
C LEU A 164 -6.72 -5.50 9.96
N ASP A 165 -7.08 -4.86 11.07
CA ASP A 165 -8.48 -4.53 11.37
C ASP A 165 -9.05 -3.55 10.34
N ALA A 166 -8.30 -2.52 9.95
CA ALA A 166 -8.71 -1.58 8.92
C ALA A 166 -8.97 -2.28 7.57
N MET A 167 -8.07 -3.18 7.17
CA MET A 167 -8.20 -3.97 5.94
C MET A 167 -9.38 -4.95 6.01
N LEU A 168 -9.67 -5.53 7.18
CA LEU A 168 -10.84 -6.38 7.38
C LEU A 168 -12.15 -5.59 7.25
N VAL A 169 -12.18 -4.34 7.73
CA VAL A 169 -13.32 -3.44 7.54
C VAL A 169 -13.50 -3.08 6.07
N GLU A 170 -12.41 -2.80 5.33
CA GLU A 170 -12.47 -2.55 3.89
C GLU A 170 -13.00 -3.76 3.11
N TYR A 171 -12.51 -4.95 3.44
CA TYR A 171 -13.02 -6.21 2.87
C TYR A 171 -14.53 -6.40 3.16
N ASP A 172 -14.95 -6.24 4.41
CA ASP A 172 -16.35 -6.41 4.81
C ASP A 172 -17.26 -5.37 4.14
N ARG A 173 -16.77 -4.14 3.98
CA ARG A 173 -17.45 -3.06 3.26
C ARG A 173 -17.70 -3.45 1.80
N ARG A 174 -16.67 -3.97 1.13
CA ARG A 174 -16.76 -4.42 -0.25
C ARG A 174 -17.69 -5.62 -0.42
N ILE A 175 -17.60 -6.63 0.44
CA ILE A 175 -18.43 -7.85 0.31
C ILE A 175 -19.89 -7.59 0.62
N ASN A 176 -20.19 -6.68 1.57
CA ASN A 176 -21.56 -6.36 1.97
C ASN A 176 -22.09 -5.06 1.35
N HIS A 177 -21.38 -4.48 0.37
CA HIS A 177 -21.77 -3.26 -0.35
C HIS A 177 -22.11 -2.09 0.58
N LYS A 178 -21.39 -1.95 1.71
CA LYS A 178 -21.74 -0.98 2.75
C LYS A 178 -21.44 0.44 2.29
N ILE A 179 -22.47 1.29 2.31
CA ILE A 179 -22.33 2.73 2.15
C ILE A 179 -22.09 3.37 3.52
N LEU A 180 -21.01 4.13 3.63
CA LEU A 180 -20.54 4.70 4.89
C LEU A 180 -20.79 6.21 4.95
N THR A 181 -20.95 6.72 6.16
CA THR A 181 -20.96 8.16 6.45
C THR A 181 -19.59 8.78 6.18
N LYS A 182 -19.55 10.12 6.06
CA LYS A 182 -18.28 10.84 5.93
C LYS A 182 -17.30 10.51 7.07
N ALA A 183 -17.79 10.49 8.31
CA ALA A 183 -16.96 10.23 9.48
C ALA A 183 -16.38 8.80 9.50
N GLU A 184 -17.17 7.81 9.08
CA GLU A 184 -16.71 6.43 8.97
C GLU A 184 -15.67 6.28 7.86
N LEU A 185 -15.86 6.91 6.70
CA LEU A 185 -14.86 6.93 5.61
C LEU A 185 -13.55 7.56 6.07
N GLU A 186 -13.61 8.72 6.74
CA GLU A 186 -12.42 9.40 7.25
C GLU A 186 -11.69 8.55 8.31
N THR A 187 -12.44 7.83 9.16
CA THR A 187 -11.85 6.93 10.17
C THR A 187 -11.15 5.73 9.52
N ILE A 188 -11.78 5.13 8.51
CA ILE A 188 -11.18 3.98 7.80
C ILE A 188 -9.94 4.42 7.03
N ASP A 189 -10.02 5.52 6.27
CA ASP A 189 -8.87 6.03 5.53
C ASP A 189 -7.72 6.36 6.49
N ASP A 190 -8.00 7.02 7.63
CA ASP A 190 -6.98 7.30 8.64
C ASP A 190 -6.33 6.02 9.17
N ASN A 191 -7.12 5.00 9.54
CA ASN A 191 -6.57 3.73 10.03
C ASN A 191 -5.80 2.97 8.93
N SER A 192 -6.31 2.89 7.71
CA SER A 192 -5.68 2.16 6.60
C SER A 192 -4.31 2.75 6.22
N PHE A 193 -4.16 4.08 6.29
CA PHE A 193 -2.89 4.73 5.94
C PHE A 193 -1.96 4.96 7.15
N SER A 194 -2.48 5.37 8.31
CA SER A 194 -1.66 5.79 9.45
C SER A 194 -0.71 4.68 9.94
N TYR A 195 -1.24 3.49 10.19
CA TYR A 195 -0.46 2.35 10.66
C TYR A 195 0.52 1.87 9.58
N ALA A 196 0.09 1.81 8.32
CA ALA A 196 0.96 1.45 7.20
C ALA A 196 2.14 2.42 7.07
N HIS A 197 1.91 3.72 7.21
CA HIS A 197 2.98 4.72 7.21
C HIS A 197 3.88 4.61 8.44
N ASN A 198 3.33 4.34 9.63
CA ASN A 198 4.15 4.20 10.84
C ASN A 198 5.07 2.97 10.74
N ILE A 199 4.53 1.82 10.32
CA ILE A 199 5.29 0.60 10.01
C ILE A 199 6.40 0.91 9.01
N MET A 200 6.08 1.63 7.93
CA MET A 200 7.07 2.00 6.92
C MET A 200 8.17 2.89 7.50
N LEU A 201 7.83 3.91 8.29
CA LEU A 201 8.82 4.78 8.93
C LEU A 201 9.73 4.04 9.92
N ILE A 202 9.19 3.08 10.68
CA ILE A 202 9.97 2.21 11.57
C ILE A 202 10.89 1.31 10.74
N SER A 203 10.38 0.70 9.67
CA SER A 203 11.16 -0.15 8.77
C SER A 203 12.31 0.59 8.08
N LEU A 204 12.12 1.90 7.86
CA LEU A 204 13.10 2.82 7.32
C LEU A 204 13.97 3.45 8.42
N ARG A 205 13.84 3.01 9.68
CA ARG A 205 14.62 3.51 10.83
C ARG A 205 14.57 5.03 11.00
N SER A 206 13.51 5.66 10.50
CA SER A 206 13.31 7.09 10.55
C SER A 206 13.31 7.60 12.01
N LYS A 207 13.66 8.87 12.24
CA LYS A 207 13.43 9.53 13.54
C LYS A 207 12.00 10.03 13.68
N THR A 208 11.35 10.27 12.57
CA THR A 208 9.95 10.64 12.47
C THR A 208 9.05 9.40 12.64
N ARG A 209 7.87 9.64 13.19
CA ARG A 209 6.74 8.71 13.30
C ARG A 209 5.50 9.33 12.69
N PHE A 210 4.48 8.53 12.44
CA PHE A 210 3.25 8.99 11.79
C PHE A 210 2.68 10.28 12.42
N LYS A 211 2.67 10.39 13.75
CA LYS A 211 2.21 11.58 14.51
C LYS A 211 2.84 12.93 14.10
N HIS A 212 3.98 12.93 13.40
CA HIS A 212 4.62 14.16 12.93
C HIS A 212 4.16 14.56 11.52
N ILE A 213 3.56 13.62 10.78
CA ILE A 213 3.20 13.71 9.37
C ILE A 213 1.74 13.29 9.13
N GLU A 214 0.87 13.41 10.14
CA GLU A 214 -0.52 12.90 10.15
C GLU A 214 -1.34 13.32 8.93
N GLU A 215 -1.01 14.45 8.31
CA GLU A 215 -1.66 14.93 7.08
C GLU A 215 -1.62 13.92 5.94
N ILE A 216 -0.61 13.04 5.89
CA ILE A 216 -0.43 12.11 4.77
C ILE A 216 -1.58 11.11 4.63
N ALA A 217 -2.14 10.63 5.75
CA ALA A 217 -3.20 9.63 5.73
C ALA A 217 -4.48 10.20 5.12
N GLN A 218 -4.96 11.32 5.68
CA GLN A 218 -6.12 12.04 5.16
C GLN A 218 -5.90 12.53 3.72
N LEU A 219 -4.69 12.99 3.39
CA LEU A 219 -4.35 13.40 2.04
C LEU A 219 -4.50 12.24 1.04
N GLN A 220 -3.94 11.07 1.35
CA GLN A 220 -4.03 9.91 0.47
C GLN A 220 -5.46 9.38 0.36
N GLY A 221 -6.18 9.25 1.48
CA GLY A 221 -7.60 8.85 1.48
C GLY A 221 -8.43 9.70 0.56
N LYS A 222 -8.41 11.03 0.74
CA LYS A 222 -9.17 11.98 -0.09
C LYS A 222 -8.76 11.93 -1.56
N ILE A 223 -7.46 12.01 -1.86
CA ILE A 223 -7.00 12.10 -3.25
C ILE A 223 -7.20 10.77 -4.00
N PHE A 224 -7.05 9.62 -3.34
CA PHE A 224 -7.24 8.32 -3.99
C PHE A 224 -8.73 8.00 -4.14
N ALA A 225 -9.56 8.32 -3.13
CA ALA A 225 -11.02 8.21 -3.22
C ALA A 225 -11.57 8.95 -4.45
N LEU A 226 -11.08 10.15 -4.73
CA LEU A 226 -11.49 10.92 -5.90
C LEU A 226 -10.90 10.39 -7.21
N ALA A 227 -9.60 10.04 -7.21
CA ALA A 227 -8.90 9.66 -8.43
C ALA A 227 -9.35 8.30 -8.98
N ASP A 228 -9.73 7.40 -8.08
CA ASP A 228 -10.05 6.00 -8.37
C ASP A 228 -11.56 5.71 -8.20
N LEU A 229 -12.38 6.75 -8.03
CA LEU A 229 -13.82 6.67 -7.71
C LEU A 229 -14.61 5.71 -8.60
N LYS A 230 -14.52 5.84 -9.93
CA LYS A 230 -15.27 4.98 -10.88
C LYS A 230 -14.79 3.52 -10.85
N PRO A 231 -13.48 3.22 -10.94
CA PRO A 231 -12.98 1.86 -10.75
C PRO A 231 -13.42 1.21 -9.44
N GLU A 232 -13.34 1.94 -8.32
CA GLU A 232 -13.73 1.44 -6.99
C GLU A 232 -15.22 1.11 -6.89
N LEU A 233 -16.09 1.94 -7.47
CA LEU A 233 -17.53 1.66 -7.53
C LEU A 233 -17.83 0.35 -8.26
N ALA A 234 -17.11 0.06 -9.34
CA ALA A 234 -17.27 -1.20 -10.09
C ALA A 234 -16.78 -2.43 -9.31
N LEU A 235 -16.00 -2.23 -8.25
CA LEU A 235 -15.58 -3.25 -7.28
C LEU A 235 -16.50 -3.29 -6.05
N PHE A 236 -17.63 -2.57 -6.07
CA PHE A 236 -18.56 -2.40 -4.95
C PHE A 236 -17.98 -1.67 -3.74
N THR A 237 -17.03 -0.78 -4.00
CA THR A 237 -16.40 0.06 -3.00
C THR A 237 -16.81 1.53 -3.22
N CYS A 238 -17.83 1.99 -2.50
CA CYS A 238 -18.28 3.38 -2.60
C CYS A 238 -17.51 4.30 -1.62
N LYS A 239 -16.68 5.20 -2.17
CA LYS A 239 -15.97 6.25 -1.40
C LYS A 239 -16.73 7.58 -1.35
N ILE A 240 -17.97 7.65 -1.85
CA ILE A 240 -18.84 8.82 -1.70
C ILE A 240 -19.57 8.70 -0.35
N PRO A 241 -19.51 9.74 0.51
CA PRO A 241 -20.23 9.71 1.77
C PRO A 241 -21.74 9.55 1.57
N LYS A 242 -22.37 8.78 2.47
CA LYS A 242 -23.82 8.56 2.50
C LYS A 242 -24.62 9.86 2.40
N GLU A 243 -24.19 10.88 3.13
CA GLU A 243 -24.84 12.20 3.18
C GLU A 243 -24.85 12.87 1.79
N ILE A 244 -23.79 12.68 1.00
CA ILE A 244 -23.67 13.24 -0.35
C ILE A 244 -24.57 12.47 -1.31
N LEU A 245 -24.67 11.15 -1.17
CA LEU A 245 -25.59 10.33 -1.98
C LEU A 245 -27.06 10.67 -1.70
N GLU A 246 -27.41 10.87 -0.43
CA GLU A 246 -28.75 11.31 0.00
C GLU A 246 -29.10 12.68 -0.58
N GLU A 247 -28.18 13.66 -0.50
CA GLU A 247 -28.38 14.98 -1.12
C GLU A 247 -28.51 14.88 -2.65
N ALA A 248 -27.68 14.04 -3.27
CA ALA A 248 -27.71 13.76 -4.71
C ALA A 248 -28.94 12.97 -5.16
N LYS A 249 -29.71 12.40 -4.21
CA LYS A 249 -30.83 11.48 -4.45
C LYS A 249 -30.44 10.28 -5.31
N ILE A 250 -29.24 9.76 -5.07
CA ILE A 250 -28.70 8.58 -5.76
C ILE A 250 -28.67 7.43 -4.75
N ASP A 251 -29.26 6.30 -5.14
CA ASP A 251 -29.08 5.07 -4.38
C ASP A 251 -27.65 4.54 -4.56
N GLY A 252 -27.00 4.16 -3.46
CA GLY A 252 -25.61 3.74 -3.48
C GLY A 252 -25.39 2.42 -4.23
N GLU A 253 -26.34 1.49 -4.15
CA GLU A 253 -26.27 0.21 -4.87
C GLU A 253 -26.50 0.41 -6.36
N GLU A 254 -27.46 1.26 -6.74
CA GLU A 254 -27.64 1.68 -8.13
C GLU A 254 -26.36 2.30 -8.70
N LEU A 255 -25.70 3.17 -7.91
CA LEU A 255 -24.47 3.82 -8.31
C LEU A 255 -23.32 2.84 -8.53
N MET A 256 -23.14 1.85 -7.65
CA MET A 256 -22.10 0.82 -7.81
C MET A 256 -22.32 -0.03 -9.07
N ASN A 257 -23.58 -0.35 -9.37
CA ASN A 257 -23.94 -1.09 -10.59
C ASN A 257 -23.85 -0.23 -11.87
N ASN A 258 -23.94 1.10 -11.75
CA ASN A 258 -23.82 2.02 -12.87
C ASN A 258 -22.99 3.27 -12.51
N PRO A 259 -21.66 3.18 -12.48
CA PRO A 259 -20.78 4.30 -12.09
C PRO A 259 -20.85 5.53 -13.00
N ASN A 260 -21.54 5.45 -14.15
CA ASN A 260 -21.77 6.60 -15.03
C ASN A 260 -22.84 7.55 -14.48
N LEU A 261 -23.61 7.16 -13.46
CA LEU A 261 -24.55 8.05 -12.76
C LEU A 261 -23.86 9.22 -12.04
N LEU A 262 -22.54 9.14 -11.85
CA LEU A 262 -21.72 10.26 -11.40
C LEU A 262 -21.71 11.42 -12.41
N ASP A 263 -21.79 11.10 -13.70
CA ASP A 263 -21.56 12.07 -14.76
C ASP A 263 -22.72 13.07 -14.82
N GLY A 264 -22.40 14.34 -14.59
CA GLY A 264 -23.39 15.43 -14.59
C GLY A 264 -24.16 15.61 -13.28
N ASN A 265 -23.87 14.85 -12.22
CA ASN A 265 -24.44 15.13 -10.90
C ASN A 265 -23.70 16.29 -10.22
N GLU A 266 -24.36 17.46 -10.12
CA GLU A 266 -23.75 18.67 -9.57
C GLU A 266 -23.46 18.59 -8.07
N VAL A 267 -24.23 17.82 -7.29
CA VAL A 267 -23.98 17.62 -5.85
C VAL A 267 -22.67 16.86 -5.65
N ILE A 268 -22.50 15.75 -6.36
CA ILE A 268 -21.26 14.95 -6.34
C ILE A 268 -20.10 15.78 -6.88
N ARG A 269 -20.27 16.50 -8.00
CA ARG A 269 -19.20 17.34 -8.57
C ARG A 269 -18.75 18.43 -7.61
N ARG A 270 -19.68 19.05 -6.88
CA ARG A 270 -19.37 20.05 -5.84
C ARG A 270 -18.58 19.40 -4.70
N TRP A 271 -19.04 18.27 -4.17
CA TRP A 271 -18.32 17.52 -3.15
C TRP A 271 -16.89 17.15 -3.60
N MET A 272 -16.72 16.66 -4.83
CA MET A 272 -15.39 16.33 -5.37
C MET A 272 -14.46 17.55 -5.40
N LYS A 273 -14.98 18.75 -5.72
CA LYS A 273 -14.20 19.99 -5.70
C LYS A 273 -13.79 20.38 -4.28
N GLU A 274 -14.69 20.23 -3.31
CA GLU A 274 -14.42 20.52 -1.89
C GLU A 274 -13.38 19.56 -1.30
N GLU A 275 -13.49 18.27 -1.58
CA GLU A 275 -12.51 17.26 -1.16
C GLU A 275 -11.15 17.48 -1.84
N LEU A 276 -11.14 17.85 -3.14
CA LEU A 276 -9.90 18.20 -3.84
C LEU A 276 -9.22 19.44 -3.25
N ALA A 277 -10.00 20.48 -2.91
CA ALA A 277 -9.48 21.68 -2.26
C ALA A 277 -8.88 21.36 -0.89
N THR A 278 -9.59 20.58 -0.07
CA THR A 278 -9.10 20.09 1.23
C THR A 278 -7.82 19.26 1.07
N GLY A 279 -7.78 18.35 0.10
CA GLY A 279 -6.59 17.57 -0.23
C GLY A 279 -5.41 18.46 -0.66
N ARG A 280 -5.66 19.54 -1.40
CA ARG A 280 -4.62 20.50 -1.77
C ARG A 280 -4.04 21.23 -0.56
N GLU A 281 -4.90 21.64 0.39
CA GLU A 281 -4.46 22.27 1.64
C GLU A 281 -3.58 21.32 2.48
N LEU A 282 -3.98 20.05 2.61
CA LEU A 282 -3.20 19.02 3.29
C LEU A 282 -1.86 18.77 2.59
N TYR A 283 -1.86 18.70 1.26
CA TYR A 283 -0.65 18.58 0.46
C TYR A 283 0.32 19.73 0.72
N ASP A 284 -0.17 20.98 0.70
CA ASP A 284 0.67 22.16 0.93
C ASP A 284 1.19 22.23 2.38
N LYS A 285 0.36 21.83 3.36
CA LYS A 285 0.76 21.72 4.76
C LYS A 285 1.88 20.69 4.95
N LEU A 286 1.74 19.50 4.38
CA LEU A 286 2.77 18.46 4.43
C LEU A 286 4.04 18.86 3.69
N LYS A 287 3.92 19.50 2.52
CA LYS A 287 5.05 20.00 1.72
C LYS A 287 5.92 20.99 2.51
N LYS A 288 5.30 21.86 3.31
CA LYS A 288 6.00 22.81 4.19
C LYS A 288 6.73 22.12 5.36
N LYS A 289 6.25 20.96 5.82
CA LYS A 289 6.90 20.18 6.88
C LYS A 289 8.15 19.44 6.40
N ILE A 290 8.11 18.89 5.18
CA ILE A 290 9.18 18.01 4.63
C ILE A 290 10.61 18.53 4.83
N PRO A 291 10.95 19.81 4.58
CA PRO A 291 12.31 20.30 4.73
C PRO A 291 12.90 20.15 6.15
N ASN A 292 12.04 20.08 7.17
CA ASN A 292 12.42 20.00 8.58
C ASN A 292 12.41 18.56 9.13
N LEU A 293 12.06 17.57 8.31
CA LEU A 293 12.04 16.16 8.71
C LEU A 293 13.42 15.53 8.56
N ASP A 294 13.64 14.39 9.21
CA ASP A 294 14.86 13.62 8.99
C ASP A 294 14.96 13.16 7.52
N PHE A 295 16.20 12.94 7.08
CA PHE A 295 16.50 12.64 5.68
C PHE A 295 15.66 11.48 5.12
N THR A 296 15.50 10.42 5.90
CA THR A 296 14.80 9.22 5.45
C THR A 296 13.32 9.48 5.24
N THR A 297 12.68 10.19 6.17
CA THR A 297 11.28 10.61 6.01
C THR A 297 11.10 11.57 4.85
N LYS A 298 12.02 12.53 4.69
CA LYS A 298 11.98 13.46 3.54
C LYS A 298 12.01 12.71 2.22
N ALA A 299 12.89 11.72 2.08
CA ALA A 299 13.00 10.91 0.88
C ALA A 299 11.71 10.09 0.62
N TYR A 300 11.20 9.43 1.66
CA TYR A 300 9.94 8.67 1.61
C TYR A 300 8.75 9.53 1.19
N LEU A 301 8.53 10.67 1.84
CA LEU A 301 7.41 11.55 1.54
C LEU A 301 7.53 12.23 0.19
N THR A 302 8.74 12.63 -0.23
CA THR A 302 8.93 13.22 -1.56
C THR A 302 8.48 12.27 -2.67
N PHE A 303 8.73 10.97 -2.49
CA PHE A 303 8.27 9.95 -3.43
C PHE A 303 6.74 9.83 -3.44
N LEU A 304 6.12 9.64 -2.26
CA LEU A 304 4.67 9.52 -2.15
C LEU A 304 3.96 10.76 -2.71
N MET A 305 4.44 11.95 -2.35
CA MET A 305 3.83 13.21 -2.77
C MET A 305 3.93 13.45 -4.27
N LYS A 306 4.89 12.86 -4.99
CA LYS A 306 4.93 12.93 -6.46
C LYS A 306 3.72 12.23 -7.09
N GLY A 307 3.35 11.06 -6.58
CA GLY A 307 2.16 10.32 -7.03
C GLY A 307 0.87 11.09 -6.73
N VAL A 308 0.74 11.59 -5.50
CA VAL A 308 -0.39 12.42 -5.07
C VAL A 308 -0.52 13.69 -5.91
N GLU A 309 0.58 14.42 -6.15
CA GLU A 309 0.59 15.63 -6.96
C GLU A 309 0.11 15.38 -8.39
N SER A 310 0.52 14.26 -8.99
CA SER A 310 0.06 13.86 -10.32
C SER A 310 -1.46 13.61 -10.34
N LYS A 311 -2.01 12.95 -9.31
CA LYS A 311 -3.46 12.71 -9.19
C LYS A 311 -4.22 14.02 -8.98
N ILE A 312 -3.75 14.90 -8.09
CA ILE A 312 -4.32 16.24 -7.87
C ILE A 312 -4.41 17.02 -9.19
N LYS A 313 -3.31 17.13 -9.94
CA LYS A 313 -3.26 17.85 -11.23
C LYS A 313 -4.23 17.26 -12.25
N LYS A 314 -4.34 15.93 -12.31
CA LYS A 314 -5.29 15.25 -13.20
C LYS A 314 -6.74 15.61 -12.84
N MET A 315 -7.08 15.62 -11.55
CA MET A 315 -8.42 15.95 -11.07
C MET A 315 -8.77 17.43 -11.24
N GLU A 316 -7.82 18.34 -10.99
CA GLU A 316 -7.99 19.77 -11.29
C GLU A 316 -8.35 20.00 -12.77
N LYS A 317 -7.74 19.24 -13.68
CA LYS A 317 -8.07 19.31 -15.12
C LYS A 317 -9.44 18.71 -15.44
N GLN A 318 -9.89 17.70 -14.70
CA GLN A 318 -11.17 17.03 -14.95
C GLN A 318 -12.37 17.81 -14.37
N LEU A 319 -12.19 18.54 -13.28
CA LEU A 319 -13.28 19.22 -12.57
C LEU A 319 -13.50 20.68 -13.01
N ASN A 320 -12.53 21.30 -13.68
CA ASN A 320 -12.61 22.63 -14.29
C ASN A 320 -13.09 22.55 -15.74
#